data_AF-A0A6H1WA03-F1
#
_entry.id   AF-A0A6H1WA03-F1
#
_cell.length_a   1.000
_cell.length_b   1.000
_cell.length_c   1.000
_cell.angle_alpha   90.00
_cell.angle_beta   90.00
_cell.angle_gamma   90.00
#
_symmetry.space_group_name_H-M   'P 1'
#
loop_
_entity.id
_entity.type
_entity.pdbx_description
1 polymer ?
#
loop_
_entity_poly.entity_id
_entity_poly.type
_entity_poly.pdbx_seq_one_letter_code
_entity_poly.pdbx_strand_id
1 'polypeptide(L)'
;MSADATQPSGRPRDSGLEHRIIEATQDLLIEREYVGTTIAAVAARARCGKSAIYRRWETKVDLVVAAVRATQTRLDPQDTGSLREDLRRTAMHFAGSDERSGRILASLLSALGSDPDLYQAANRDVGSPPAAALREVIERWIARGVVPADVPVALIAGLVPTAAFGSVVLRKQYLDEEAVTELIDRVVLPALGQPTGSAERSTP
;
A
#
# COMPACT_ATOMS: atom_id res chain seq x y z
N MET A 1 -36.96 -45.39 25.05
CA MET A 1 -35.64 -44.83 25.40
C MET A 1 -34.94 -44.48 24.10
N SER A 2 -35.44 -43.43 23.42
CA SER A 2 -34.88 -42.07 23.45
C SER A 2 -33.52 -42.01 22.79
N ALA A 3 -33.56 -41.79 21.47
CA ALA A 3 -32.42 -41.38 20.67
C ALA A 3 -32.07 -39.93 21.04
N ASP A 4 -30.79 -39.72 21.36
CA ASP A 4 -30.22 -38.41 21.66
C ASP A 4 -30.08 -37.61 20.36
N ALA A 5 -30.59 -36.39 20.38
CA ALA A 5 -30.66 -35.50 19.23
C ALA A 5 -29.38 -34.67 19.14
N THR A 6 -28.55 -34.95 18.12
CA THR A 6 -27.40 -34.12 17.78
C THR A 6 -27.88 -32.71 17.42
N GLN A 7 -27.55 -31.73 18.27
CA GLN A 7 -27.77 -30.31 18.01
C GLN A 7 -27.06 -29.85 16.73
N PRO A 8 -27.67 -29.01 15.88
CA PRO A 8 -27.01 -28.48 14.70
C PRO A 8 -25.93 -27.48 15.09
N SER A 9 -24.68 -27.73 14.68
CA SER A 9 -23.57 -26.80 14.84
C SER A 9 -23.86 -25.47 14.11
N GLY A 10 -23.52 -24.37 14.76
CA GLY A 10 -23.78 -23.02 14.29
C GLY A 10 -23.27 -22.77 12.87
N ARG A 11 -24.09 -22.06 12.08
CA ARG A 11 -23.87 -21.69 10.67
C ARG A 11 -22.39 -21.32 10.41
N PRO A 12 -21.75 -21.88 9.37
CA PRO A 12 -20.35 -21.57 9.05
C PRO A 12 -20.12 -20.06 8.99
N ARG A 13 -19.06 -19.59 9.63
CA ARG A 13 -18.60 -18.19 9.52
C ARG A 13 -18.51 -17.85 8.04
N ASP A 14 -19.31 -16.88 7.60
CA ASP A 14 -19.28 -16.37 6.23
C ASP A 14 -17.88 -15.83 5.93
N SER A 15 -17.05 -16.68 5.31
CA SER A 15 -15.64 -16.41 5.02
C SER A 15 -15.46 -15.25 4.05
N GLY A 16 -16.49 -14.91 3.27
CA GLY A 16 -16.47 -13.79 2.34
C GLY A 16 -17.01 -12.47 2.91
N LEU A 17 -17.55 -12.46 4.14
CA LEU A 17 -18.18 -11.24 4.68
C LEU A 17 -17.18 -10.09 4.85
N GLU A 18 -15.97 -10.39 5.31
CA GLU A 18 -14.93 -9.38 5.49
C GLU A 18 -14.55 -8.74 4.16
N HIS A 19 -14.30 -9.57 3.15
CA HIS A 19 -13.99 -9.11 1.80
C HIS A 19 -15.10 -8.23 1.22
N ARG A 20 -16.38 -8.63 1.34
CA ARG A 20 -17.51 -7.80 0.88
C ARG A 20 -17.63 -6.48 1.62
N ILE A 21 -17.30 -6.43 2.90
CA ILE A 21 -17.29 -5.17 3.67
C ILE A 21 -16.16 -4.26 3.19
N ILE A 22 -14.97 -4.81 2.95
CA ILE A 22 -13.83 -4.08 2.40
C ILE A 22 -14.14 -3.53 1.00
N GLU A 23 -14.61 -4.37 0.07
CA GLU A 23 -14.99 -3.94 -1.27
C GLU A 23 -16.08 -2.86 -1.25
N ALA A 24 -17.12 -3.05 -0.43
CA ALA A 24 -18.18 -2.05 -0.26
C ALA A 24 -17.66 -0.71 0.25
N THR A 25 -16.65 -0.74 1.14
CA THR A 25 -16.00 0.46 1.65
C THR A 25 -15.18 1.14 0.57
N GLN A 26 -14.40 0.37 -0.20
CA GLN A 26 -13.64 0.88 -1.35
C GLN A 26 -14.53 1.53 -2.41
N ASP A 27 -15.64 0.89 -2.77
CA ASP A 27 -16.61 1.45 -3.73
C ASP A 27 -17.19 2.77 -3.21
N LEU A 28 -17.57 2.83 -1.93
CA LEU A 28 -18.09 4.05 -1.31
C LEU A 28 -17.04 5.17 -1.25
N LEU A 29 -15.77 4.84 -1.00
CA LEU A 29 -14.69 5.82 -1.02
C LEU A 29 -14.49 6.44 -2.40
N ILE A 30 -14.71 5.66 -3.46
CA ILE A 30 -14.66 6.14 -4.86
C ILE A 30 -15.91 6.96 -5.19
N GLU A 31 -17.10 6.50 -4.80
CA GLU A 31 -18.38 7.11 -5.16
C GLU A 31 -18.72 8.39 -4.37
N ARG A 32 -18.34 8.43 -3.08
CA ARG A 32 -18.85 9.41 -2.10
C ARG A 32 -17.77 9.99 -1.21
N GLU A 33 -16.51 9.68 -1.51
CA GLU A 33 -15.34 10.07 -0.72
C GLU A 33 -15.39 9.59 0.74
N TYR A 34 -14.42 10.00 1.55
CA TYR A 34 -14.38 9.66 2.97
C TYR A 34 -15.66 10.09 3.70
N VAL A 35 -16.13 11.33 3.51
CA VAL A 35 -17.26 11.89 4.27
C VAL A 35 -18.55 11.09 4.04
N GLY A 36 -18.85 10.71 2.80
CA GLY A 36 -20.06 9.95 2.45
C GLY A 36 -19.99 8.45 2.79
N THR A 37 -18.81 7.93 3.14
CA THR A 37 -18.60 6.53 3.50
C THR A 37 -19.01 6.27 4.96
N THR A 38 -20.29 6.03 5.21
CA THR A 38 -20.82 5.75 6.56
C THR A 38 -20.94 4.25 6.83
N ILE A 39 -20.81 3.81 8.09
CA ILE A 39 -21.03 2.42 8.50
C ILE A 39 -22.40 1.90 8.05
N ALA A 40 -23.43 2.75 8.04
CA ALA A 40 -24.76 2.40 7.55
C ALA A 40 -24.77 2.11 6.04
N ALA A 41 -24.12 2.96 5.25
CA ALA A 41 -23.99 2.78 3.81
C ALA A 41 -23.19 1.51 3.48
N VAL A 42 -22.07 1.28 4.18
CA VAL A 42 -21.26 0.05 4.02
C VAL A 42 -22.07 -1.18 4.37
N ALA A 43 -22.79 -1.17 5.50
CA ALA A 43 -23.61 -2.31 5.93
C ALA A 43 -24.70 -2.66 4.89
N ALA A 44 -25.38 -1.64 4.35
CA ALA A 44 -26.37 -1.82 3.30
C ALA A 44 -25.76 -2.41 2.02
N ARG A 45 -24.62 -1.88 1.57
CA ARG A 45 -23.89 -2.33 0.37
C ARG A 45 -23.39 -3.76 0.50
N ALA A 46 -22.73 -4.08 1.62
CA ALA A 46 -22.19 -5.40 1.91
C ALA A 46 -23.25 -6.44 2.29
N ARG A 47 -24.53 -6.02 2.39
CA ARG A 47 -25.68 -6.81 2.82
C ARG A 47 -25.43 -7.49 4.18
N CYS A 48 -25.00 -6.70 5.15
CA CYS A 48 -24.73 -7.15 6.51
C CYS A 48 -25.28 -6.16 7.56
N GLY A 49 -25.33 -6.59 8.83
CA GLY A 49 -25.70 -5.69 9.94
C GLY A 49 -24.51 -4.88 10.45
N LYS A 50 -24.74 -3.65 10.94
CA LYS A 50 -23.70 -2.79 11.53
C LYS A 50 -22.89 -3.50 12.63
N SER A 51 -23.54 -4.32 13.45
CA SER A 51 -22.88 -5.12 14.49
C SER A 51 -21.82 -6.07 13.92
N ALA A 52 -21.98 -6.57 12.69
CA ALA A 52 -20.98 -7.43 12.06
C ALA A 52 -19.71 -6.66 11.62
N ILE A 53 -19.86 -5.37 11.31
CA ILE A 53 -18.75 -4.45 11.01
C ILE A 53 -18.04 -4.09 12.32
N TYR A 54 -18.78 -3.63 13.34
CA TYR A 54 -18.20 -3.22 14.63
C TYR A 54 -17.45 -4.33 15.38
N ARG A 55 -17.79 -5.60 15.14
CA ARG A 55 -17.03 -6.74 15.67
C ARG A 55 -15.62 -6.89 15.07
N ARG A 56 -15.35 -6.29 13.90
CA ARG A 56 -14.09 -6.41 13.15
C ARG A 56 -13.29 -5.11 13.16
N TRP A 57 -13.99 -3.99 13.07
CA TRP A 57 -13.41 -2.65 13.06
C TRP A 57 -14.20 -1.80 14.06
N GLU A 58 -13.53 -1.34 15.10
CA GLU A 58 -14.15 -0.61 16.20
C GLU A 58 -14.72 0.74 15.72
N THR A 59 -14.02 1.38 14.78
CA THR A 59 -14.40 2.67 14.22
C THR A 59 -14.50 2.66 12.70
N LYS A 60 -15.13 3.72 12.14
CA LYS A 60 -15.08 4.00 10.70
C LYS A 60 -13.65 4.17 10.20
N VAL A 61 -12.79 4.82 11.00
CA VAL A 61 -11.38 5.04 10.67
C VAL A 61 -10.68 3.70 10.46
N ASP A 62 -10.85 2.75 11.40
CA ASP A 62 -10.23 1.42 11.31
C ASP A 62 -10.66 0.67 10.04
N LEU A 63 -11.94 0.76 9.69
CA LEU A 63 -12.49 0.14 8.49
C LEU A 63 -11.92 0.78 7.21
N VAL A 64 -11.90 2.11 7.13
CA VAL A 64 -11.40 2.83 5.95
C VAL A 64 -9.91 2.55 5.75
N VAL A 65 -9.12 2.59 6.82
CA VAL A 65 -7.69 2.27 6.78
C VAL A 65 -7.47 0.82 6.36
N ALA A 66 -8.26 -0.12 6.88
CA ALA A 66 -8.19 -1.51 6.43
C ALA A 66 -8.55 -1.68 4.95
N ALA A 67 -9.54 -0.93 4.46
CA ALA A 67 -9.96 -0.96 3.06
C ALA A 67 -8.90 -0.41 2.11
N VAL A 68 -8.19 0.66 2.50
CA VAL A 68 -7.08 1.22 1.74
C VAL A 68 -5.86 0.29 1.81
N ARG A 69 -5.54 -0.25 2.98
CA ARG A 69 -4.45 -1.23 3.13
C ARG A 69 -4.69 -2.48 2.28
N ALA A 70 -5.94 -2.91 2.12
CA ALA A 70 -6.27 -4.05 1.28
C ALA A 70 -5.99 -3.82 -0.23
N THR A 71 -5.79 -2.58 -0.68
CA THR A 71 -5.31 -2.31 -2.04
C THR A 71 -3.78 -2.42 -2.15
N GLN A 72 -3.07 -2.41 -1.04
CA GLN A 72 -1.62 -2.57 -1.00
C GLN A 72 -1.31 -4.07 -1.00
N THR A 73 -0.64 -4.53 -2.05
CA THR A 73 -0.16 -5.90 -2.08
C THR A 73 1.12 -5.99 -1.26
N ARG A 74 1.25 -7.03 -0.43
CA ARG A 74 2.53 -7.30 0.23
C ARG A 74 3.52 -7.79 -0.82
N LEU A 75 4.64 -7.08 -0.94
CA LEU A 75 5.75 -7.52 -1.76
C LEU A 75 6.84 -8.09 -0.87
N ASP A 76 7.24 -9.33 -1.13
CA ASP A 76 8.46 -9.90 -0.58
C ASP A 76 9.60 -9.65 -1.59
N PRO A 77 10.60 -8.80 -1.28
CA PRO A 77 11.62 -8.42 -2.25
C PRO A 77 12.53 -9.59 -2.59
N GLN A 78 12.68 -9.86 -3.89
CA GLN A 78 13.62 -10.86 -4.39
C GLN A 78 15.07 -10.45 -4.08
N ASP A 79 15.94 -11.44 -3.97
CA ASP A 79 17.39 -11.27 -3.85
C ASP A 79 18.03 -11.86 -5.10
N THR A 80 18.22 -10.99 -6.10
CA THR A 80 18.76 -11.37 -7.41
C THR A 80 20.29 -11.37 -7.43
N GLY A 81 20.94 -10.92 -6.34
CA GLY A 81 22.38 -10.67 -6.31
C GLY A 81 22.81 -9.37 -6.98
N SER A 82 21.87 -8.50 -7.36
CA SER A 82 22.14 -7.17 -7.90
C SER A 82 21.28 -6.11 -7.20
N LEU A 83 21.92 -5.17 -6.51
CA LEU A 83 21.24 -4.06 -5.84
C LEU A 83 20.31 -3.30 -6.79
N ARG A 84 20.79 -3.03 -8.01
CA ARG A 84 20.01 -2.33 -9.04
C ARG A 84 18.74 -3.11 -9.40
N GLU A 85 18.86 -4.40 -9.65
CA GLU A 85 17.70 -5.21 -10.07
C GLU A 85 16.73 -5.47 -8.91
N ASP A 86 17.25 -5.67 -7.69
CA ASP A 86 16.43 -5.79 -6.48
C ASP A 86 15.60 -4.52 -6.26
N LEU A 87 16.23 -3.33 -6.36
CA LEU A 87 15.54 -2.05 -6.24
C LEU A 87 14.54 -1.84 -7.36
N ARG A 88 14.91 -2.13 -8.63
CA ARG A 88 14.05 -1.94 -9.79
C ARG A 88 12.80 -2.82 -9.72
N ARG A 89 12.96 -4.12 -9.45
CA ARG A 89 11.82 -5.05 -9.30
C ARG A 89 10.91 -4.64 -8.16
N THR A 90 11.50 -4.23 -7.04
CA THR A 90 10.73 -3.75 -5.88
C THR A 90 9.99 -2.46 -6.19
N ALA A 91 10.63 -1.54 -6.93
CA ALA A 91 10.04 -0.27 -7.33
C ALA A 91 8.86 -0.43 -8.30
N MET A 92 8.93 -1.40 -9.23
CA MET A 92 7.83 -1.67 -10.17
C MET A 92 6.52 -2.04 -9.49
N HIS A 93 6.59 -2.57 -8.28
CA HIS A 93 5.39 -2.84 -7.50
C HIS A 93 4.56 -1.59 -7.22
N PHE A 94 5.21 -0.44 -7.03
CA PHE A 94 4.53 0.84 -6.77
C PHE A 94 4.02 1.48 -8.07
N ALA A 95 4.72 1.25 -9.16
CA ALA A 95 4.39 1.75 -10.49
C ALA A 95 3.10 1.12 -11.07
N GLY A 96 2.86 -0.15 -10.75
CA GLY A 96 1.71 -0.92 -11.24
C GLY A 96 0.40 -0.77 -10.45
N SER A 97 0.27 0.23 -9.57
CA SER A 97 -1.00 0.45 -8.85
C SER A 97 -2.11 0.77 -9.83
N ASP A 98 -3.26 0.08 -9.78
CA ASP A 98 -4.37 0.35 -10.69
C ASP A 98 -5.12 1.67 -10.36
N GLU A 99 -5.93 2.15 -11.33
CA GLU A 99 -6.66 3.42 -11.22
C GLU A 99 -7.61 3.43 -10.01
N ARG A 100 -8.15 2.25 -9.69
CA ARG A 100 -9.10 2.06 -8.60
C ARG A 100 -8.40 2.30 -7.26
N SER A 101 -7.22 1.71 -7.06
CA SER A 101 -6.38 1.86 -5.87
C SER A 101 -5.93 3.31 -5.69
N GLY A 102 -5.55 3.98 -6.80
CA GLY A 102 -5.23 5.40 -6.81
C GLY A 102 -6.38 6.29 -6.30
N ARG A 103 -7.61 6.05 -6.79
CA ARG A 103 -8.81 6.79 -6.36
C ARG A 103 -9.16 6.52 -4.89
N ILE A 104 -9.03 5.28 -4.43
CA ILE A 104 -9.27 4.91 -3.02
C ILE A 104 -8.28 5.67 -2.11
N LEU A 105 -7.00 5.68 -2.47
CA LEU A 105 -5.98 6.39 -1.70
C LEU A 105 -6.18 7.91 -1.74
N ALA A 106 -6.53 8.49 -2.88
CA ALA A 106 -6.83 9.92 -3.00
C ALA A 106 -8.00 10.35 -2.09
N SER A 107 -9.03 9.53 -1.99
CA SER A 107 -10.20 9.73 -1.12
C SER A 107 -9.83 9.73 0.38
N LEU A 108 -8.89 8.89 0.80
CA LEU A 108 -8.33 8.93 2.16
C LEU A 108 -7.56 10.23 2.41
N LEU A 109 -6.70 10.60 1.46
CA LEU A 109 -5.77 11.72 1.61
C LEU A 109 -6.47 13.07 1.66
N SER A 110 -7.56 13.25 0.91
CA SER A 110 -8.37 14.47 0.95
C SER A 110 -8.97 14.73 2.35
N ALA A 111 -9.14 13.68 3.16
CA ALA A 111 -9.74 13.79 4.48
C ALA A 111 -8.72 13.95 5.63
N LEU A 112 -7.43 13.64 5.41
CA LEU A 112 -6.44 13.64 6.50
C LEU A 112 -6.28 14.99 7.20
N GLY A 113 -6.43 16.09 6.46
CA GLY A 113 -6.30 17.44 7.03
C GLY A 113 -7.46 17.84 7.95
N SER A 114 -8.58 17.14 7.88
CA SER A 114 -9.81 17.46 8.63
C SER A 114 -10.10 16.50 9.79
N ASP A 115 -9.36 15.39 9.89
CA ASP A 115 -9.60 14.32 10.85
C ASP A 115 -8.26 13.81 11.43
N PRO A 116 -7.86 14.28 12.63
CA PRO A 116 -6.59 13.89 13.25
C PRO A 116 -6.49 12.38 13.54
N ASP A 117 -7.60 11.73 13.89
CA ASP A 117 -7.60 10.30 14.19
C ASP A 117 -7.37 9.48 12.92
N LEU A 118 -8.00 9.90 11.81
CA LEU A 118 -7.73 9.35 10.49
C LEU A 118 -6.27 9.55 10.07
N TYR A 119 -5.70 10.74 10.29
CA TYR A 119 -4.28 11.00 10.02
C TYR A 119 -3.36 10.04 10.77
N GLN A 120 -3.57 9.88 12.08
CA GLN A 120 -2.74 8.98 12.88
C GLN A 120 -2.85 7.53 12.42
N ALA A 121 -4.07 7.05 12.15
CA ALA A 121 -4.29 5.70 11.66
C ALA A 121 -3.70 5.46 10.25
N ALA A 122 -3.88 6.42 9.33
CA ALA A 122 -3.33 6.35 7.98
C ALA A 122 -1.80 6.36 7.98
N ASN A 123 -1.18 7.24 8.78
CA ASN A 123 0.29 7.29 8.89
C ASN A 123 0.87 5.95 9.35
N ARG A 124 0.25 5.35 10.38
CA ARG A 124 0.67 4.07 10.95
C ARG A 124 0.47 2.90 9.98
N ASP A 125 -0.71 2.79 9.37
CA ASP A 125 -1.15 1.55 8.72
C ASP A 125 -1.17 1.61 7.19
N VAL A 126 -1.03 2.79 6.58
CA VAL A 126 -1.05 3.02 5.11
C VAL A 126 0.25 3.66 4.61
N GLY A 127 0.81 4.61 5.35
CA GLY A 127 2.04 5.34 4.96
C GLY A 127 3.34 4.57 5.23
N SER A 128 3.40 3.83 6.33
CA SER A 128 4.60 3.05 6.70
C SER A 128 4.84 1.77 5.86
N PRO A 129 3.82 1.01 5.41
CA PRO A 129 4.04 -0.26 4.69
C PRO A 129 4.67 -0.17 3.30
N PRO A 130 4.32 0.80 2.42
CA PRO A 130 4.88 0.86 1.06
C PRO A 130 6.41 0.96 1.03
N ALA A 131 7.02 1.76 1.89
CA ALA A 131 8.48 1.88 1.92
C ALA A 131 9.19 0.65 2.54
N ALA A 132 8.46 -0.27 3.19
CA ALA A 132 9.07 -1.37 3.93
C ALA A 132 9.85 -2.34 3.03
N ALA A 133 9.33 -2.65 1.85
CA ALA A 133 9.97 -3.55 0.89
C ALA A 133 11.29 -2.97 0.35
N LEU A 134 11.30 -1.68 -0.02
CA LEU A 134 12.52 -0.98 -0.46
C LEU A 134 13.52 -0.82 0.68
N ARG A 135 13.04 -0.54 1.89
CA ARG A 135 13.87 -0.47 3.09
C ARG A 135 14.55 -1.80 3.36
N GLU A 136 13.84 -2.92 3.28
CA GLU A 136 14.40 -4.25 3.47
C GLU A 136 15.51 -4.55 2.46
N VAL A 137 15.31 -4.20 1.18
CA VAL A 137 16.35 -4.31 0.15
C VAL A 137 17.58 -3.51 0.55
N ILE A 138 17.42 -2.23 0.90
CA ILE A 138 18.55 -1.37 1.26
C ILE A 138 19.28 -1.90 2.50
N GLU A 139 18.57 -2.26 3.57
CA GLU A 139 19.13 -2.80 4.80
C GLU A 139 19.92 -4.10 4.53
N ARG A 140 19.42 -4.97 3.65
CA ARG A 140 20.11 -6.19 3.22
C ARG A 140 21.45 -5.89 2.53
N TRP A 141 21.50 -4.87 1.68
CA TRP A 141 22.71 -4.47 0.96
C TRP A 141 23.70 -3.67 1.84
N ILE A 142 23.21 -2.99 2.88
CA ILE A 142 24.05 -2.44 3.96
C ILE A 142 24.73 -3.57 4.73
N ALA A 143 24.00 -4.62 5.10
CA ALA A 143 24.56 -5.77 5.82
C ALA A 143 25.65 -6.51 5.02
N ARG A 144 25.63 -6.39 3.68
CA ARG A 144 26.66 -6.94 2.76
C ARG A 144 27.88 -6.02 2.59
N GLY A 145 27.85 -4.81 3.13
CA GLY A 145 28.90 -3.80 2.95
C GLY A 145 28.94 -3.16 1.56
N VAL A 146 27.90 -3.32 0.75
CA VAL A 146 27.81 -2.73 -0.60
C VAL A 146 27.24 -1.31 -0.56
N VAL A 147 26.34 -1.05 0.40
CA VAL A 147 25.75 0.27 0.66
C VAL A 147 26.33 0.82 1.98
N PRO A 148 26.74 2.10 2.05
CA PRO A 148 27.18 2.72 3.30
C PRO A 148 26.10 2.69 4.39
N ALA A 149 26.49 2.48 5.64
CA ALA A 149 25.55 2.34 6.75
C ALA A 149 24.94 3.67 7.24
N ASP A 150 25.50 4.81 6.83
CA ASP A 150 25.10 6.16 7.24
C ASP A 150 24.08 6.82 6.29
N VAL A 151 23.63 6.11 5.24
CA VAL A 151 22.62 6.62 4.32
C VAL A 151 21.26 6.77 5.01
N PRO A 152 20.45 7.80 4.64
CA PRO A 152 19.13 8.00 5.22
C PRO A 152 18.11 7.01 4.61
N VAL A 153 18.18 5.74 5.02
CA VAL A 153 17.40 4.62 4.45
C VAL A 153 15.91 4.93 4.33
N ALA A 154 15.28 5.43 5.39
CA ALA A 154 13.85 5.71 5.39
C ALA A 154 13.45 6.76 4.34
N LEU A 155 14.29 7.79 4.16
CA LEU A 155 14.05 8.84 3.18
C LEU A 155 14.22 8.28 1.76
N ILE A 156 15.30 7.54 1.50
CA ILE A 156 15.58 6.97 0.17
C ILE A 156 14.50 5.95 -0.22
N ALA A 157 14.13 5.04 0.69
CA ALA A 157 13.07 4.06 0.45
C ALA A 157 11.70 4.71 0.21
N GLY A 158 11.47 5.90 0.76
CA GLY A 158 10.23 6.67 0.59
C GLY A 158 10.11 7.39 -0.76
N LEU A 159 11.21 7.58 -1.50
CA LEU A 159 11.19 8.34 -2.76
C LEU A 159 10.28 7.71 -3.82
N VAL A 160 10.43 6.40 -4.05
CA VAL A 160 9.67 5.69 -5.09
C VAL A 160 8.17 5.67 -4.81
N PRO A 161 7.68 5.24 -3.63
CA PRO A 161 6.25 5.27 -3.34
C PRO A 161 5.67 6.69 -3.40
N THR A 162 6.43 7.70 -2.95
CA THR A 162 6.00 9.11 -3.01
C THR A 162 5.90 9.61 -4.45
N ALA A 163 6.86 9.26 -5.32
CA ALA A 163 6.83 9.62 -6.73
C ALA A 163 5.68 8.92 -7.47
N ALA A 164 5.48 7.62 -7.22
CA ALA A 164 4.37 6.84 -7.77
C ALA A 164 3.04 7.46 -7.37
N PHE A 165 2.90 7.76 -6.08
CA PHE A 165 1.73 8.42 -5.53
C PHE A 165 1.45 9.78 -6.20
N GLY A 166 2.45 10.66 -6.27
CA GLY A 166 2.31 11.99 -6.85
C GLY A 166 1.93 11.93 -8.34
N SER A 167 2.47 10.97 -9.09
CA SER A 167 2.10 10.75 -10.49
C SER A 167 0.64 10.31 -10.64
N VAL A 168 0.18 9.35 -9.83
CA VAL A 168 -1.21 8.87 -9.90
C VAL A 168 -2.20 9.95 -9.47
N VAL A 169 -1.96 10.65 -8.36
CA VAL A 169 -2.95 11.57 -7.79
C VAL A 169 -2.94 12.94 -8.45
N LEU A 170 -1.76 13.52 -8.73
CA LEU A 170 -1.68 14.87 -9.27
C LEU A 170 -1.65 14.88 -10.80
N ARG A 171 -0.92 13.93 -11.41
CA ARG A 171 -0.72 13.89 -12.87
C ARG A 171 -1.68 12.96 -13.59
N LYS A 172 -2.42 12.12 -12.85
CA LYS A 172 -3.32 11.08 -13.39
C LYS A 172 -2.63 10.16 -14.39
N GLN A 173 -1.34 9.91 -14.17
CA GLN A 173 -0.51 9.02 -14.99
C GLN A 173 0.29 8.11 -14.06
N TYR A 174 0.49 6.86 -14.45
CA TYR A 174 1.36 5.95 -13.70
C TYR A 174 2.83 6.32 -13.95
N LEU A 175 3.71 5.90 -13.05
CA LEU A 175 5.12 5.80 -13.42
C LEU A 175 5.23 4.59 -14.35
N ASP A 176 5.65 4.81 -15.59
CA ASP A 176 5.98 3.70 -16.48
C ASP A 176 7.33 3.07 -16.09
N GLU A 177 7.65 1.95 -16.74
CA GLU A 177 8.87 1.21 -16.45
C GLU A 177 10.14 2.04 -16.72
N GLU A 178 10.09 2.93 -17.71
CA GLU A 178 11.21 3.83 -18.03
C GLU A 178 11.43 4.86 -16.91
N ALA A 179 10.38 5.53 -16.45
CA ALA A 179 10.44 6.50 -15.37
C ALA A 179 10.89 5.88 -14.04
N VAL A 180 10.44 4.65 -13.74
CA VAL A 180 10.92 3.90 -12.57
C VAL A 180 12.41 3.61 -12.69
N THR A 181 12.84 3.12 -13.85
CA THR A 181 14.25 2.79 -14.09
C THR A 181 15.12 4.05 -13.98
N GLU A 182 14.68 5.18 -14.54
CA GLU A 182 15.38 6.45 -14.42
C GLU A 182 15.45 6.94 -12.98
N LEU A 183 14.36 6.84 -12.21
CA LEU A 183 14.35 7.20 -10.79
C LEU A 183 15.32 6.33 -9.99
N ILE A 184 15.37 5.02 -10.26
CA ILE A 184 16.34 4.12 -9.61
C ILE A 184 17.77 4.48 -9.98
N ASP A 185 18.05 4.62 -11.28
CA ASP A 185 19.42 4.77 -11.78
C ASP A 185 20.02 6.15 -11.50
N ARG A 186 19.20 7.22 -11.56
CA ARG A 186 19.68 8.60 -11.46
C ARG A 186 19.51 9.22 -10.07
N VAL A 187 18.66 8.64 -9.22
CA VAL A 187 18.36 9.22 -7.90
C VAL A 187 18.66 8.23 -6.79
N VAL A 188 18.04 7.05 -6.81
CA VAL A 188 18.15 6.09 -5.69
C VAL A 188 19.56 5.51 -5.58
N LEU A 189 20.12 4.95 -6.67
CA LEU A 189 21.46 4.37 -6.65
C LEU A 189 22.55 5.38 -6.26
N PRO A 190 22.60 6.59 -6.84
CA PRO A 190 23.54 7.62 -6.39
C PRO A 190 23.38 8.03 -4.93
N ALA A 191 22.13 8.13 -4.43
CA ALA A 191 21.87 8.42 -3.01
C ALA A 191 22.34 7.29 -2.07
N LEU A 192 22.48 6.06 -2.59
CA LEU A 192 23.06 4.90 -1.89
C LEU A 192 24.58 4.78 -2.08
N GLY A 193 25.24 5.83 -2.59
CA GLY A 193 26.68 5.87 -2.80
C GLY A 193 27.18 5.00 -3.96
N GLN A 194 26.28 4.52 -4.82
CA GLN A 194 26.65 3.73 -5.98
C GLN A 194 27.10 4.65 -7.11
N PRO A 195 28.14 4.27 -7.89
CA PRO A 195 28.56 5.06 -9.03
C PRO A 195 27.39 5.20 -10.01
N THR A 196 27.02 6.45 -10.33
CA THR A 196 26.12 6.72 -11.45
C THR A 196 26.81 6.14 -12.67
N GLY A 197 26.20 5.12 -13.30
CA GLY A 197 26.77 4.49 -14.49
C GLY A 197 27.19 5.59 -15.45
N SER A 198 28.50 5.77 -15.60
CA SER A 198 29.07 6.69 -16.57
C SER A 198 28.42 6.34 -17.90
N ALA A 199 27.74 7.30 -18.51
CA ALA A 199 27.58 7.28 -19.95
C ALA A 199 28.95 6.93 -20.52
N GLU A 200 29.07 5.75 -21.13
CA GLU A 200 30.17 5.45 -22.03
C GLU A 200 30.11 6.55 -23.09
N ARG A 201 30.93 7.59 -22.87
CA ARG A 201 31.33 8.52 -23.90
C ARG A 201 32.19 7.73 -24.86
N SER A 202 31.54 7.02 -25.76
CA SER A 202 32.13 6.62 -27.03
C SER A 202 32.38 7.89 -27.82
N THR A 203 33.63 8.35 -27.79
CA THR A 203 34.32 8.98 -28.92
C THR A 203 35.79 9.19 -28.54
N PRO A 204 36.72 9.20 -29.50
CA PRO A 204 36.52 9.42 -30.94
C PRO A 204 36.42 8.14 -31.78
#